data_AF-A0A950QF50-F1
#
_entry.id   AF-A0A950QF50-F1
#
_cell.length_a   1.000
_cell.length_b   1.000
_cell.length_c   1.000
_cell.angle_alpha   90.00
_cell.angle_beta   90.00
_cell.angle_gamma   90.00
#
_symmetry.space_group_name_H-M   'P 1'
#
loop_
_entity.id
_entity.type
_entity.pdbx_description
1 polymer ?
#
loop_
_entity_poly.entity_id
_entity_poly.type
_entity_poly.pdbx_seq_one_letter_code
_entity_poly.pdbx_strand_id
1 'polypeptide(L)'
;MPADDSFELLVARIGAFHITDRTMARAQRGAETALRNGAVTDELRASYSRAARRYFAEFAGEARAHLRDVDARLEKLNQVQFNLTAERGVAVKRIEATQGVLDAIAAFAEDAS
;
A
#
# COMPACT_ATOMS: atom_id res chain seq x y z
N MET A 1 22.52 -15.18 24.14
CA MET A 1 22.71 -14.31 22.95
C MET A 1 22.01 -14.97 21.78
N PRO A 2 21.16 -14.27 21.01
CA PRO A 2 20.35 -14.88 19.96
C PRO A 2 21.13 -14.90 18.65
N ALA A 3 21.53 -16.08 18.17
CA ALA A 3 22.32 -16.21 16.93
C ALA A 3 22.07 -17.52 16.17
N ASP A 4 20.94 -18.18 16.39
CA ASP A 4 20.56 -19.42 15.69
C ASP A 4 19.07 -19.40 15.31
N ASP A 5 18.61 -18.30 14.69
CA ASP A 5 17.59 -18.46 13.66
C ASP A 5 18.29 -19.25 12.54
N SER A 6 18.21 -20.57 12.62
CA SER A 6 19.07 -21.47 11.85
C SER A 6 18.96 -21.18 10.36
N PHE A 7 20.08 -21.32 9.64
CA PHE A 7 20.09 -21.18 8.17
C PHE A 7 19.01 -22.04 7.49
N GLU A 8 18.70 -23.20 8.08
CA GLU A 8 17.60 -24.06 7.68
C GLU A 8 16.22 -23.40 7.81
N LEU A 9 15.92 -22.73 8.94
CA LEU A 9 14.68 -21.97 9.12
C LEU A 9 14.56 -20.83 8.10
N LEU A 10 15.66 -20.12 7.83
CA LEU A 10 15.67 -19.08 6.80
C LEU A 10 15.36 -19.66 5.42
N VAL A 11 16.03 -20.75 5.04
CA VAL A 11 15.82 -21.42 3.75
C VAL A 11 14.40 -21.95 3.62
N ALA A 12 13.84 -22.55 4.68
CA ALA A 12 12.46 -23.03 4.71
C ALA A 12 11.45 -21.89 4.56
N ARG A 13 11.65 -20.78 5.30
CA ARG A 13 10.76 -19.61 5.25
C ARG A 13 10.76 -18.96 3.87
N ILE A 14 11.93 -18.85 3.25
CA ILE A 14 12.07 -18.30 1.90
C ILE A 14 11.50 -19.27 0.85
N GLY A 15 11.69 -20.58 1.04
CA GLY A 15 11.15 -21.61 0.16
C GLY A 15 9.62 -21.65 0.08
N ALA A 16 8.93 -21.09 1.07
CA ALA A 16 7.47 -20.93 1.04
C ALA A 16 6.98 -19.85 0.06
N PHE A 17 7.87 -18.99 -0.47
CA PHE A 17 7.52 -17.97 -1.46
C PHE A 17 7.53 -18.53 -2.88
N HIS A 18 6.68 -17.97 -3.74
CA HIS A 18 6.78 -18.20 -5.18
C HIS A 18 7.92 -17.35 -5.77
N ILE A 19 9.12 -17.92 -5.79
CA ILE A 19 10.33 -17.23 -6.26
C ILE A 19 10.37 -17.23 -7.80
N THR A 20 10.18 -16.06 -8.39
CA THR A 20 10.22 -15.85 -9.86
C THR A 20 11.60 -15.49 -10.38
N ASP A 21 12.46 -14.87 -9.55
CA ASP A 21 13.82 -14.51 -9.94
C ASP A 21 14.70 -15.75 -10.09
N ARG A 22 15.35 -15.86 -11.26
CA ARG A 22 16.18 -17.04 -11.60
C ARG A 22 17.39 -17.18 -10.68
N THR A 23 17.98 -16.05 -10.24
CA THR A 23 19.16 -16.05 -9.37
C THR A 23 18.80 -16.58 -7.99
N MET A 24 17.72 -16.05 -7.41
CA MET A 24 17.22 -16.47 -6.11
C MET A 24 16.70 -17.91 -6.14
N ALA A 25 15.98 -18.31 -7.19
CA ALA A 25 15.53 -19.69 -7.36
C ALA A 25 16.70 -20.70 -7.47
N ARG A 26 17.82 -20.29 -8.09
CA ARG A 26 19.05 -21.10 -8.10
C ARG A 26 19.69 -21.17 -6.72
N ALA A 27 19.77 -20.04 -6.01
CA ALA A 27 20.31 -19.99 -4.66
C ALA A 27 19.50 -20.86 -3.69
N GLN A 28 18.17 -20.82 -3.77
CA GLN A 28 17.24 -21.65 -2.99
C GLN A 28 17.48 -23.14 -3.20
N ARG A 29 17.45 -23.61 -4.45
CA ARG A 29 17.70 -25.03 -4.77
C ARG A 29 19.09 -25.49 -4.32
N GLY A 30 20.09 -24.62 -4.43
CA GLY A 30 21.45 -24.88 -3.94
C GLY A 30 21.49 -25.08 -2.43
N ALA A 31 20.84 -24.17 -1.68
CA ALA A 31 20.76 -24.24 -0.22
C ALA A 31 19.98 -25.47 0.27
N GLU A 32 18.82 -25.78 -0.33
CA GLU A 32 18.03 -26.97 0.01
C GLU A 32 18.78 -28.27 -0.27
N THR A 33 19.57 -28.32 -1.36
CA THR A 33 20.39 -29.49 -1.68
C THR A 33 21.55 -29.64 -0.70
N ALA A 34 22.22 -28.54 -0.35
CA ALA A 34 23.30 -28.57 0.65
C ALA A 34 22.79 -28.96 2.04
N LEU A 35 21.61 -28.49 2.45
CA LEU A 35 20.98 -28.89 3.71
C LEU A 35 20.67 -30.39 3.74
N ARG A 36 20.04 -30.92 2.68
CA ARG A 36 19.75 -32.36 2.56
C ARG A 36 21.00 -33.24 2.62
N ASN A 37 22.12 -32.75 2.08
CA ASN A 37 23.38 -33.49 2.01
C ASN A 37 24.33 -33.20 3.19
N GLY A 38 23.95 -32.34 4.15
CA GLY A 38 24.84 -31.92 5.24
C GLY A 38 26.07 -31.13 4.77
N ALA A 39 26.04 -30.55 3.56
CA ALA A 39 27.16 -29.89 2.90
C ALA A 39 27.07 -28.35 2.94
N VAL A 40 26.56 -27.79 4.04
CA VAL A 40 26.38 -26.34 4.19
C VAL A 40 27.72 -25.69 4.56
N THR A 41 28.24 -24.83 3.68
CA THR A 41 29.46 -24.06 3.92
C THR A 41 29.13 -22.60 4.31
N ASP A 42 30.08 -21.92 4.94
CA ASP A 42 29.93 -20.50 5.28
C ASP A 42 29.81 -19.61 4.04
N GLU A 43 30.51 -19.96 2.97
CA GLU A 43 30.40 -19.25 1.68
C GLU A 43 29.00 -19.40 1.06
N LEU A 44 28.40 -20.59 1.19
CA LEU A 44 27.00 -20.80 0.79
C LEU A 44 26.05 -19.95 1.64
N ARG A 45 26.23 -19.93 2.97
CA ARG A 45 25.41 -19.11 3.87
C ARG A 45 25.48 -17.63 3.51
N ALA A 46 26.69 -17.12 3.25
CA ALA A 46 26.92 -15.72 2.90
C ALA A 46 26.35 -15.37 1.51
N SER A 47 26.57 -16.21 0.50
CA SER A 47 26.05 -15.99 -0.86
C SER A 47 24.51 -16.05 -0.89
N TYR A 48 23.92 -17.05 -0.23
CA TYR A 48 22.46 -17.19 -0.11
C TYR A 48 21.84 -15.99 0.61
N SER A 49 22.41 -15.58 1.75
CA SER A 49 21.93 -14.42 2.51
C SER A 49 21.96 -13.13 1.68
N ARG A 50 23.00 -12.93 0.87
CA ARG A 50 23.09 -11.77 -0.04
C ARG A 50 22.02 -11.83 -1.14
N ALA A 51 21.82 -13.00 -1.75
CA ALA A 51 20.80 -13.18 -2.78
C ALA A 51 19.39 -12.93 -2.23
N ALA A 52 19.08 -13.52 -1.07
CA ALA A 52 17.82 -13.34 -0.36
C ALA A 52 17.59 -11.86 -0.01
N ARG A 53 18.58 -11.21 0.60
CA ARG A 53 18.49 -9.80 0.97
C ARG A 53 18.20 -8.92 -0.24
N ARG A 54 18.91 -9.13 -1.36
CA ARG A 54 18.70 -8.37 -2.58
C ARG A 54 17.28 -8.58 -3.11
N TYR A 55 16.88 -9.83 -3.28
CA TYR A 55 15.55 -10.20 -3.79
C TYR A 55 14.44 -9.51 -2.98
N PHE A 56 14.39 -9.72 -1.66
CA PHE A 56 13.32 -9.15 -0.84
C PHE A 56 13.42 -7.62 -0.67
N ALA A 57 14.62 -7.02 -0.74
CA ALA A 57 14.77 -5.57 -0.69
C ALA A 57 14.16 -4.88 -1.91
N GLU A 58 14.31 -5.47 -3.10
CA GLU A 58 13.70 -4.97 -4.35
C GLU A 58 12.17 -4.99 -4.23
N PHE A 59 11.57 -6.14 -3.85
CA PHE A 59 10.12 -6.26 -3.61
C PHE A 59 9.60 -5.28 -2.56
N ALA A 60 10.30 -5.15 -1.43
CA ALA A 60 9.88 -4.22 -0.38
C ALA A 60 10.01 -2.76 -0.82
N GLY A 61 10.96 -2.45 -1.70
CA GLY A 61 11.12 -1.14 -2.33
C GLY A 61 9.94 -0.80 -3.24
N GLU A 62 9.60 -1.73 -4.14
CA GLU A 62 8.46 -1.59 -5.07
C GLU A 62 7.13 -1.45 -4.34
N ALA A 63 6.87 -2.32 -3.36
CA ALA A 63 5.63 -2.27 -2.57
C ALA A 63 5.48 -0.93 -1.82
N ARG A 64 6.58 -0.41 -1.23
CA ARG A 64 6.56 0.90 -0.57
C ARG A 64 6.37 2.05 -1.55
N ALA A 65 6.98 1.97 -2.74
CA ALA A 65 6.80 2.99 -3.77
C ALA A 65 5.34 3.02 -4.26
N HIS A 66 4.76 1.84 -4.48
CA HIS A 66 3.36 1.71 -4.84
C HIS A 66 2.43 2.24 -3.75
N LEU A 67 2.68 1.91 -2.48
CA LEU A 67 1.91 2.43 -1.36
C LEU A 67 1.94 3.96 -1.30
N ARG A 68 3.12 4.59 -1.46
CA ARG A 68 3.24 6.06 -1.50
C ARG A 68 2.46 6.69 -2.65
N ASP A 69 2.44 6.06 -3.82
CA ASP A 69 1.64 6.53 -4.97
C ASP A 69 0.14 6.40 -4.68
N VAL A 70 -0.31 5.30 -4.09
CA VAL A 70 -1.69 5.12 -3.65
C VAL A 70 -2.10 6.17 -2.63
N ASP A 71 -1.27 6.41 -1.60
CA ASP A 71 -1.53 7.41 -0.56
C ASP A 71 -1.64 8.82 -1.16
N ALA A 72 -0.74 9.20 -2.08
CA ALA A 72 -0.80 10.49 -2.76
C ALA A 72 -2.08 10.66 -3.59
N ARG A 73 -2.56 9.60 -4.24
CA ARG A 73 -3.83 9.61 -5.00
C ARG A 73 -5.03 9.74 -4.06
N LEU A 74 -5.02 9.02 -2.94
CA LEU A 74 -6.07 9.11 -1.93
C LEU A 74 -6.17 10.51 -1.33
N GLU A 75 -5.03 11.12 -1.01
CA GLU A 75 -4.99 12.50 -0.51
C GLU A 75 -5.59 13.50 -1.51
N LYS A 76 -5.24 13.37 -2.79
CA LYS A 76 -5.83 14.18 -3.85
C LYS A 76 -7.35 14.01 -3.94
N LEU A 77 -7.85 12.79 -3.84
CA LEU A 77 -9.29 12.51 -3.87
C LEU A 77 -10.01 13.09 -2.65
N ASN A 78 -9.40 12.97 -1.46
CA ASN A 78 -9.94 13.55 -0.23
C ASN A 78 -10.07 15.08 -0.34
N GLN A 79 -9.07 15.76 -0.90
CA GLN A 79 -9.13 17.20 -1.12
C GLN A 79 -10.26 17.59 -2.09
N VAL A 80 -10.45 16.83 -3.17
CA VAL A 80 -11.56 17.05 -4.11
C VAL A 80 -12.91 16.86 -3.41
N GLN A 81 -13.07 15.79 -2.64
CA GLN A 81 -14.29 15.52 -1.87
C GLN A 81 -14.58 16.63 -0.85
N PHE A 82 -13.55 17.11 -0.15
CA PHE A 82 -13.67 18.22 0.79
C PHE A 82 -14.18 19.49 0.09
N ASN A 83 -13.57 19.87 -1.04
CA ASN A 83 -13.97 21.04 -1.81
C ASN A 83 -15.42 20.93 -2.31
N LEU A 84 -15.79 19.79 -2.90
CA LEU A 84 -17.16 19.54 -3.38
C LEU A 84 -18.19 19.58 -2.24
N THR A 85 -17.81 19.10 -1.05
CA THR A 85 -18.67 19.16 0.14
C THR A 85 -18.90 20.61 0.57
N ALA A 86 -17.86 21.45 0.53
CA ALA A 86 -17.97 22.88 0.81
C ALA A 86 -18.83 23.60 -0.24
N GLU A 87 -18.61 23.35 -1.53
CA GLU A 87 -19.42 23.89 -2.62
C GLU A 87 -20.89 23.53 -2.47
N ARG A 88 -21.18 22.27 -2.15
CA ARG A 88 -22.55 21.81 -1.84
C ARG A 88 -23.15 22.58 -0.66
N GLY A 89 -22.38 22.78 0.41
CA GLY A 89 -22.83 23.55 1.57
C GLY A 89 -23.23 24.99 1.21
N VAL A 90 -22.42 25.66 0.38
CA VAL A 90 -22.72 27.00 -0.13
C VAL A 90 -23.99 27.00 -0.99
N ALA A 91 -24.13 26.03 -1.90
CA ALA A 91 -25.31 25.92 -2.76
C ALA A 91 -26.59 25.72 -1.94
N VAL A 92 -26.56 24.84 -0.93
CA VAL A 92 -27.69 24.64 0.00
C VAL A 92 -28.08 25.93 0.70
N LYS A 93 -27.12 26.66 1.26
CA LYS A 93 -27.39 27.94 1.94
C LYS A 93 -27.97 28.99 1.00
N ARG A 94 -27.51 29.02 -0.26
CA ARG A 94 -28.06 29.91 -1.28
C ARG A 94 -29.51 29.57 -1.59
N ILE A 95 -29.82 28.29 -1.79
CA ILE A 95 -31.19 27.81 -2.03
C ILE A 95 -32.11 28.21 -0.88
N GLU A 96 -31.73 27.91 0.36
CA GLU A 96 -32.48 28.27 1.57
C GLU A 96 -32.79 29.78 1.61
N ALA A 97 -31.77 30.61 1.38
CA ALA A 97 -31.94 32.07 1.39
C ALA A 97 -32.87 32.56 0.26
N THR A 98 -32.69 32.06 -0.96
CA THR A 98 -33.54 32.45 -2.09
C THR A 98 -34.98 31.98 -1.93
N GLN A 99 -35.19 30.78 -1.38
CA GLN A 99 -36.54 30.27 -1.13
C GLN A 99 -37.27 31.13 -0.10
N GLY A 100 -36.60 31.50 1.00
CA GLY A 100 -37.20 32.39 2.00
C GLY A 100 -37.62 33.75 1.42
N VAL A 101 -36.86 34.29 0.46
CA VAL A 101 -37.26 35.53 -0.25
C VAL A 101 -38.46 35.29 -1.16
N LEU A 102 -38.49 34.18 -1.92
CA LEU A 102 -39.63 33.83 -2.77
C LEU A 102 -40.91 33.65 -1.96
N ASP A 103 -40.83 32.98 -0.81
CA ASP A 103 -41.96 32.78 0.10
C ASP A 103 -42.49 34.11 0.64
N ALA A 104 -41.59 35.04 1.00
CA ALA A 104 -41.97 36.39 1.45
C ALA A 104 -42.63 37.22 0.34
N ILE A 105 -42.15 37.11 -0.90
CA ILE A 105 -42.77 37.77 -2.06
C ILE A 105 -44.17 37.22 -2.31
N ALA A 106 -44.36 35.91 -2.23
CA ALA A 106 -45.66 35.27 -2.42
C ALA A 106 -46.67 35.76 -1.37
N ALA A 107 -46.29 35.77 -0.09
CA ALA A 107 -47.14 36.26 0.99
C ALA A 107 -47.55 37.74 0.79
N PHE A 108 -46.61 38.59 0.38
CA PHE A 108 -46.90 40.00 0.11
C PHE A 108 -47.89 40.19 -1.06
N ALA A 109 -47.80 39.36 -2.10
CA ALA A 109 -48.70 39.43 -3.25
C ALA A 109 -50.13 38.96 -2.90
N GLU A 110 -50.26 37.97 -2.01
CA GLU A 110 -51.54 37.49 -1.49
C GLU A 110 -52.23 38.55 -0.62
N ASP A 111 -51.49 39.22 0.27
CA ASP A 111 -52.01 40.28 1.14
C ASP A 111 -52.47 41.54 0.38
N ALA A 112 -51.99 41.74 -0.86
CA ALA A 112 -52.30 42.88 -1.71
C ALA A 112 -53.52 42.66 -2.62
N SER A 113 -54.14 41.47 -2.60
CA SER A 113 -55.27 41.06 -3.44
C SER A 113 -56.59 41.08 -2.68
#